data_AF-A0A4V2M246-F1
#
_entry.id   AF-A0A4V2M246-F1
#
_cell.length_a   1.000
_cell.length_b   1.000
_cell.length_c   1.000
_cell.angle_alpha   90.00
_cell.angle_beta   90.00
_cell.angle_gamma   90.00
#
_symmetry.space_group_name_H-M   'P 1'
#
loop_
_entity.id
_entity.type
_entity.pdbx_description
1 polymer ?
#
loop_
_entity_poly.entity_id
_entity_poly.type
_entity_poly.pdbx_seq_one_letter_code
_entity_poly.pdbx_strand_id
1 'polypeptide(L)'
;MTGHAHVVTSGEGRTVDLGVARMRVLADDAVTGAFSLTEFAGEAGGPWTVPHLHHGFEESFFVLDGEFTFTVGGEPIAAAAGTYVLVPKDTAHTITAGPGGGRFLTLMVPGGLEKMFVELGELPANAITDPVARKEVSSRYDSIPV
;
A
#
# COMPACT_ATOMS: atom_id res chain seq x y z
N MET A 1 13.68 13.70 -13.49
CA MET A 1 13.77 14.92 -12.65
C MET A 1 14.92 15.80 -13.11
N THR A 2 14.66 17.06 -13.45
CA THR A 2 15.69 18.09 -13.69
C THR A 2 16.11 18.69 -12.36
N GLY A 3 17.36 18.47 -11.92
CA GLY A 3 18.14 19.28 -10.95
C GLY A 3 17.56 19.75 -9.60
N HIS A 4 16.27 19.56 -9.32
CA HIS A 4 15.56 20.09 -8.16
C HIS A 4 15.07 18.94 -7.29
N ALA A 5 15.10 19.14 -5.97
CA ALA A 5 14.58 18.18 -5.02
C ALA A 5 13.05 18.12 -5.10
N HIS A 6 12.50 16.90 -5.09
CA HIS A 6 11.10 16.65 -4.80
C HIS A 6 10.94 16.59 -3.27
N VAL A 7 10.10 17.45 -2.71
CA VAL A 7 9.92 17.57 -1.25
C VAL A 7 8.43 17.53 -0.93
N VAL A 8 8.05 16.64 0.00
CA VAL A 8 6.70 16.58 0.57
C VAL A 8 6.86 16.65 2.08
N THR A 9 6.52 17.78 2.69
CA THR A 9 6.68 17.98 4.13
C THR A 9 5.51 17.38 4.90
N SER A 10 5.59 17.29 6.24
CA SER A 10 4.51 16.72 7.06
C SER A 10 3.16 17.40 6.77
N GLY A 11 2.11 16.61 6.57
CA GLY A 11 0.76 17.10 6.26
C GLY A 11 0.51 17.46 4.79
N GLU A 12 1.55 17.55 3.95
CA GLU A 12 1.40 17.75 2.50
C GLU A 12 1.25 16.43 1.73
N GLY A 13 1.08 16.49 0.42
CA GLY A 13 0.93 15.31 -0.43
C GLY A 13 -0.53 14.87 -0.56
N ARG A 14 -0.83 14.15 -1.65
CA ARG A 14 -2.19 13.66 -1.90
C ARG A 14 -2.53 12.59 -0.88
N THR A 15 -3.62 12.78 -0.14
CA THR A 15 -4.17 11.76 0.75
C THR A 15 -5.41 11.12 0.14
N VAL A 16 -5.56 9.81 0.37
CA VAL A 16 -6.71 9.02 -0.04
C VAL A 16 -7.20 8.24 1.16
N ASP A 17 -8.48 8.38 1.50
CA ASP A 17 -9.13 7.59 2.55
C ASP A 17 -9.71 6.32 1.95
N LEU A 18 -9.25 5.16 2.42
CA LEU A 18 -9.72 3.84 1.99
C LEU A 18 -10.66 3.22 3.03
N GLY A 19 -11.05 3.95 4.07
CA GLY A 19 -11.91 3.46 5.17
C GLY A 19 -11.18 2.60 6.20
N VAL A 20 -10.31 1.67 5.77
CA VAL A 20 -9.48 0.84 6.66
C VAL A 20 -8.10 1.46 6.94
N ALA A 21 -7.59 2.25 6.00
CA ALA A 21 -6.34 2.97 6.10
C ALA A 21 -6.42 4.23 5.24
N ARG A 22 -5.59 5.22 5.55
CA ARG A 22 -5.34 6.38 4.72
C ARG A 22 -4.00 6.20 4.02
N MET A 23 -4.02 6.28 2.70
CA MET A 23 -2.80 6.40 1.90
C MET A 23 -2.42 7.88 1.76
N ARG A 24 -1.12 8.17 1.79
CA ARG A 24 -0.54 9.47 1.50
C ARG A 24 0.60 9.29 0.50
N VAL A 25 0.52 9.99 -0.63
CA VAL A 25 1.53 9.90 -1.70
C VAL A 25 2.70 10.82 -1.38
N LEU A 26 3.90 10.26 -1.25
CA LEU A 26 5.15 11.00 -1.06
C LEU A 26 5.87 11.23 -2.40
N ALA A 27 5.89 10.22 -3.27
CA ALA A 27 6.33 10.33 -4.65
C ALA A 27 5.58 9.31 -5.51
N ASP A 28 5.02 9.73 -6.65
CA ASP A 28 4.35 8.85 -7.60
C ASP A 28 5.23 8.56 -8.83
N ASP A 29 4.75 7.68 -9.70
CA ASP A 29 5.47 7.31 -10.92
C ASP A 29 5.67 8.50 -11.89
N ALA A 30 4.77 9.49 -11.89
CA ALA A 30 4.87 10.68 -12.73
C ALA A 30 6.03 11.59 -12.29
N VAL A 31 6.32 11.64 -10.98
CA VAL A 31 7.45 12.37 -10.42
C VAL A 31 8.77 11.62 -10.64
N THR A 32 8.80 10.32 -10.34
CA THR A 32 10.07 9.57 -10.28
C THR A 32 10.46 8.96 -11.63
N GLY A 33 9.48 8.56 -12.46
CA GLY A 33 9.65 7.73 -13.64
C GLY A 33 10.15 6.30 -13.37
N ALA A 34 10.22 5.87 -12.11
CA ALA A 34 10.86 4.60 -11.73
C ALA A 34 10.21 3.86 -10.56
N PHE A 35 9.69 4.56 -9.56
CA PHE A 35 9.11 3.97 -8.35
C PHE A 35 7.96 4.83 -7.81
N SER A 36 7.16 4.29 -6.91
CA SER A 36 6.31 5.13 -6.06
C SER A 36 6.59 4.85 -4.60
N LEU A 37 6.51 5.91 -3.80
CA LEU A 37 6.65 5.88 -2.36
C LEU A 37 5.39 6.47 -1.73
N THR A 38 4.69 5.66 -0.96
CA THR A 38 3.47 6.04 -0.26
C THR A 38 3.60 5.73 1.23
N GLU A 39 2.84 6.43 2.05
CA GLU A 39 2.68 6.16 3.47
C GLU A 39 1.25 5.68 3.71
N PHE A 40 1.08 4.58 4.43
CA PHE A 40 -0.23 4.10 4.88
C PHE A 40 -0.34 4.20 6.38
N ALA A 41 -1.42 4.80 6.89
CA ALA A 41 -1.71 4.92 8.31
C ALA A 41 -3.17 4.60 8.59
N GLY A 42 -3.46 3.88 9.67
CA GLY A 42 -4.82 3.44 9.98
C GLY A 42 -4.93 2.81 11.35
N GLU A 43 -6.16 2.49 11.74
CA GLU A 43 -6.49 1.90 13.02
C GLU A 43 -6.42 0.36 12.98
N ALA A 44 -6.52 -0.25 14.15
CA ALA A 44 -6.76 -1.69 14.26
C ALA A 44 -8.15 -2.04 13.71
N GLY A 45 -8.28 -3.21 13.10
CA GLY A 45 -9.57 -3.63 12.54
C GLY A 45 -9.58 -4.93 11.76
N GLY A 46 -8.47 -5.69 11.78
CA GLY A 46 -8.27 -6.87 10.95
C GLY A 46 -7.43 -6.58 9.71
N PRO A 47 -7.57 -7.37 8.64
CA PRO A 47 -6.77 -7.23 7.44
C PRO A 47 -6.97 -5.86 6.77
N TRP A 48 -5.88 -5.15 6.54
CA TRP A 48 -5.88 -3.90 5.74
C TRP A 48 -5.92 -4.19 4.25
N THR A 49 -5.35 -5.32 3.86
CA THR A 49 -5.42 -5.85 2.51
C THR A 49 -6.10 -7.21 2.54
N VAL A 50 -6.43 -7.69 1.35
CA VAL A 50 -6.85 -9.08 1.16
C VAL A 50 -5.73 -9.90 0.54
N PRO A 51 -5.92 -11.22 0.51
CA PRO A 51 -5.41 -12.13 -0.49
C PRO A 51 -4.96 -11.51 -1.81
N HIS A 52 -3.70 -11.14 -2.08
CA HIS A 52 -3.35 -10.70 -3.44
C HIS A 52 -1.87 -10.88 -3.82
N LEU A 53 -1.59 -10.79 -5.13
CA LEU A 53 -0.25 -10.80 -5.71
C LEU A 53 -0.10 -9.78 -6.84
N HIS A 54 1.15 -9.60 -7.28
CA HIS A 54 1.57 -8.73 -8.37
C HIS A 54 2.53 -9.47 -9.30
N HIS A 55 2.38 -9.29 -10.61
CA HIS A 55 3.27 -9.90 -11.63
C HIS A 55 4.34 -8.91 -12.13
N GLY A 56 4.01 -7.62 -12.17
CA GLY A 56 4.78 -6.57 -12.83
C GLY A 56 5.80 -5.88 -11.93
N PHE A 57 5.57 -5.85 -10.62
CA PHE A 57 6.38 -5.08 -9.67
C PHE A 57 6.65 -5.84 -8.38
N GLU A 58 7.76 -5.49 -7.74
CA GLU A 58 8.03 -5.86 -6.36
C GLU A 58 7.38 -4.84 -5.44
N GLU A 59 6.93 -5.31 -4.28
CA GLU A 59 6.35 -4.46 -3.26
C GLU A 59 7.11 -4.59 -1.94
N SER A 60 7.49 -3.46 -1.35
CA SER A 60 8.19 -3.47 -0.07
C SER A 60 7.62 -2.49 0.93
N PHE A 61 7.80 -2.81 2.21
CA PHE A 61 7.23 -2.12 3.34
C PHE A 61 8.31 -1.77 4.36
N PHE A 62 8.21 -0.58 4.96
CA PHE A 62 9.00 -0.21 6.12
C PHE A 62 8.08 0.29 7.23
N VAL A 63 7.99 -0.46 8.33
CA VAL A 63 7.10 -0.11 9.44
C VAL A 63 7.65 1.09 10.19
N LEU A 64 6.85 2.16 10.28
CA LEU A 64 7.20 3.40 10.97
C LEU A 64 6.70 3.40 12.41
N ASP A 65 5.51 2.85 12.65
CA ASP A 65 4.85 2.81 13.95
C ASP A 65 3.83 1.65 14.01
N GLY A 66 3.56 1.16 15.22
CA GLY A 66 2.66 0.04 15.46
C GLY A 66 3.26 -1.35 15.18
N GLU A 67 2.39 -2.34 15.14
CA GLU A 67 2.72 -3.75 14.87
C GLU A 67 1.83 -4.28 13.75
N PHE A 68 2.42 -5.04 12.84
CA PHE A 68 1.73 -5.66 11.72
C PHE A 68 2.07 -7.15 11.63
N THR A 69 1.15 -7.91 11.08
CA THR A 69 1.42 -9.25 10.55
C THR A 69 1.37 -9.19 9.03
N PHE A 70 2.50 -9.45 8.39
CA PHE A 70 2.58 -9.70 6.96
C PHE A 70 2.53 -11.20 6.73
N THR A 71 1.50 -11.69 6.04
CA THR A 71 1.51 -13.08 5.56
C THR A 71 2.05 -13.06 4.14
N VAL A 72 3.21 -13.68 3.89
CA VAL A 72 3.88 -13.68 2.58
C VAL A 72 4.17 -15.12 2.16
N GLY A 73 3.63 -15.54 1.02
CA GLY A 73 3.77 -16.93 0.56
C GLY A 73 3.15 -17.96 1.52
N GLY A 74 2.20 -17.54 2.37
CA GLY A 74 1.61 -18.36 3.42
C GLY A 74 2.31 -18.29 4.78
N GLU A 75 3.48 -17.67 4.86
CA GLU A 75 4.24 -17.55 6.12
C GLU A 75 3.92 -16.23 6.83
N PRO A 76 3.46 -16.26 8.10
CA PRO A 76 3.21 -15.06 8.88
C PRO A 76 4.51 -14.46 9.44
N ILE A 77 4.68 -13.15 9.26
CA ILE A 77 5.83 -12.38 9.70
C ILE A 77 5.33 -11.26 10.61
N ALA A 78 5.70 -11.30 11.88
CA ALA A 78 5.47 -10.19 12.81
C ALA A 78 6.45 -9.05 12.52
N ALA A 79 5.95 -7.84 12.35
CA ALA A 79 6.72 -6.67 11.96
C ALA A 79 6.33 -5.46 12.82
N ALA A 80 7.21 -5.11 13.76
CA ALA A 80 7.13 -3.88 14.55
C ALA A 80 7.89 -2.74 13.86
N ALA A 81 7.76 -1.52 14.38
CA ALA A 81 8.50 -0.34 13.91
C ALA A 81 10.01 -0.63 13.69
N GLY A 82 10.53 -0.18 12.54
CA GLY A 82 11.89 -0.44 12.08
C GLY A 82 12.05 -1.73 11.25
N THR A 83 11.00 -2.53 11.08
CA THR A 83 11.03 -3.74 10.25
C THR A 83 10.85 -3.38 8.78
N TYR A 84 11.69 -3.97 7.92
CA TYR A 84 11.55 -3.94 6.47
C TYR A 84 11.07 -5.30 5.97
N VAL A 85 10.10 -5.31 5.05
CA VAL A 85 9.57 -6.51 4.40
C VAL A 85 9.57 -6.28 2.89
N LEU A 86 10.15 -7.20 2.12
CA LEU A 86 10.05 -7.22 0.66
C LEU A 86 9.19 -8.40 0.25
N VAL A 87 8.18 -8.15 -0.57
CA VAL A 87 7.36 -9.15 -1.25
C VAL A 87 7.82 -9.23 -2.70
N PRO A 88 8.44 -10.36 -3.10
CA PRO A 88 8.79 -10.59 -4.50
C PRO A 88 7.54 -10.68 -5.38
N LYS A 89 7.76 -10.49 -6.68
CA LYS A 89 6.75 -10.79 -7.71
C LYS A 89 6.19 -12.20 -7.56
N ASP A 90 4.98 -12.39 -8.03
CA ASP A 90 4.26 -13.67 -8.04
C ASP A 90 4.03 -14.29 -6.65
N THR A 91 4.21 -13.50 -5.59
CA THR A 91 4.08 -13.95 -4.20
C THR A 91 2.81 -13.38 -3.59
N ALA A 92 1.88 -14.27 -3.24
CA ALA A 92 0.67 -13.91 -2.52
C ALA A 92 1.01 -13.31 -1.15
N HIS A 93 0.38 -12.20 -0.80
CA HIS A 93 0.57 -11.58 0.50
C HIS A 93 -0.69 -10.90 1.05
N THR A 94 -0.66 -10.62 2.35
CA THR A 94 -1.71 -9.91 3.09
C THR A 94 -1.09 -9.15 4.26
N ILE A 95 -1.68 -8.02 4.62
CA ILE A 95 -1.23 -7.16 5.71
C ILE A 95 -2.37 -7.02 6.71
N THR A 96 -2.08 -7.31 7.97
CA THR A 96 -3.02 -7.15 9.08
C THR A 96 -2.39 -6.25 10.14
N ALA A 97 -3.09 -5.18 10.53
CA ALA A 97 -2.65 -4.35 11.63
C ALA A 97 -2.95 -5.02 12.98
N GLY A 98 -1.99 -4.92 13.90
CA GLY A 98 -2.15 -5.30 15.30
C GLY A 98 -3.02 -4.31 16.08
N PRO A 99 -3.16 -4.54 17.40
CA PRO A 99 -3.90 -3.63 18.28
C PRO A 99 -3.33 -2.20 18.23
N GLY A 100 -4.20 -1.19 18.18
CA GLY A 100 -3.80 0.22 18.08
C GLY A 100 -3.45 0.71 16.68
N GLY A 101 -3.51 -0.15 15.66
CA GLY A 101 -3.22 0.24 14.28
C GLY A 101 -1.73 0.45 14.04
N GLY A 102 -1.39 1.32 13.10
CA GLY A 102 0.00 1.64 12.83
C GLY A 102 0.22 2.46 11.57
N ARG A 103 1.48 2.52 11.15
CA ARG A 103 1.90 3.23 9.95
C ARG A 103 3.11 2.59 9.30
N PHE A 104 3.12 2.48 7.97
CA PHE A 104 4.28 2.03 7.20
C PHE A 104 4.46 2.84 5.93
N LEU A 105 5.69 2.82 5.41
CA LEU A 105 5.98 3.22 4.03
C LEU A 105 5.84 2.03 3.11
N THR A 106 5.42 2.29 1.90
CA THR A 106 5.30 1.33 0.81
C THR A 106 6.08 1.84 -0.39
N LEU A 107 7.04 1.06 -0.87
CA LEU A 107 7.87 1.37 -2.04
C LEU A 107 7.60 0.33 -3.14
N MET A 108 7.06 0.81 -4.27
CA MET A 108 6.76 0.01 -5.47
C MET A 108 7.82 0.20 -6.54
N VAL A 109 8.30 -0.89 -7.14
CA VAL A 109 9.23 -0.83 -8.27
C VAL A 109 8.83 -1.82 -9.38
N PRO A 110 8.46 -1.35 -10.59
CA PRO A 110 8.19 0.04 -10.96
C PRO A 110 6.98 0.64 -10.19
N GLY A 111 6.89 1.97 -10.16
CA GLY A 111 5.72 2.66 -9.61
C GLY A 111 4.45 2.48 -10.45
N GLY A 112 3.31 2.93 -9.94
CA GLY A 112 2.03 2.96 -10.65
C GLY A 112 0.84 2.40 -9.86
N LEU A 113 1.09 1.53 -8.86
CA LEU A 113 0.02 0.94 -8.04
C LEU A 113 -0.72 2.01 -7.20
N GLU A 114 -0.09 3.12 -6.85
CA GLU A 114 -0.72 4.25 -6.14
C GLU A 114 -1.99 4.77 -6.84
N LYS A 115 -2.06 4.62 -8.17
CA LYS A 115 -3.21 5.00 -8.99
C LYS A 115 -4.45 4.16 -8.71
N MET A 116 -4.27 2.87 -8.37
CA MET A 116 -5.36 2.00 -7.94
C MET A 116 -6.05 2.57 -6.70
N PHE A 117 -5.25 2.97 -5.70
CA PHE A 117 -5.78 3.50 -4.44
C PHE A 117 -6.45 4.85 -4.66
N VAL A 118 -5.85 5.71 -5.49
CA VAL A 118 -6.47 6.96 -5.95
C VAL A 118 -7.85 6.72 -6.54
N GLU A 119 -7.99 5.76 -7.45
CA GLU A 119 -9.27 5.45 -8.09
C GLU A 119 -10.28 4.85 -7.09
N LEU A 120 -9.84 3.96 -6.20
CA LEU A 120 -10.68 3.43 -5.11
C LEU A 120 -11.21 4.55 -4.19
N GLY A 121 -10.41 5.58 -3.95
CA GLY A 121 -10.80 6.74 -3.13
C GLY A 121 -11.82 7.67 -3.79
N GLU A 122 -12.04 7.56 -5.10
CA GLU A 122 -13.06 8.31 -5.84
C GLU A 122 -14.41 7.58 -5.86
N LEU A 123 -14.45 6.32 -5.42
CA LEU A 123 -15.64 5.52 -5.25
C LEU A 123 -16.31 5.76 -3.88
N PRO A 124 -17.58 5.33 -3.68
CA PRO A 124 -18.23 5.43 -2.39
C PRO A 124 -17.41 4.83 -1.25
N ALA A 125 -17.57 5.39 -0.04
CA ALA A 125 -16.91 4.90 1.16
C ALA A 125 -17.07 3.37 1.29
N ASN A 126 -15.98 2.70 1.66
CA ASN A 126 -15.85 1.24 1.76
C ASN A 126 -15.72 0.46 0.43
N ALA A 127 -15.55 1.11 -0.72
CA ALA A 127 -15.33 0.42 -2.00
C ALA A 127 -14.15 -0.58 -1.99
N ILE A 128 -13.10 -0.33 -1.18
CA ILE A 128 -11.99 -1.28 -1.00
C ILE A 128 -12.42 -2.58 -0.31
N THR A 129 -13.48 -2.53 0.49
CA THR A 129 -14.04 -3.70 1.21
C THR A 129 -15.16 -4.38 0.43
N ASP A 130 -15.73 -3.73 -0.60
CA ASP A 130 -16.65 -4.36 -1.55
C ASP A 130 -15.84 -5.27 -2.50
N PRO A 131 -16.05 -6.60 -2.46
CA PRO A 131 -15.28 -7.52 -3.30
C PRO A 131 -15.45 -7.29 -4.80
N VAL A 132 -16.61 -6.80 -5.25
CA VAL A 132 -16.89 -6.55 -6.67
C VAL A 132 -16.14 -5.31 -7.12
N ALA A 133 -16.36 -4.17 -6.44
CA ALA A 133 -15.70 -2.91 -6.76
C ALA A 133 -14.17 -3.04 -6.67
N ARG A 134 -13.67 -3.68 -5.60
CA ARG A 134 -12.24 -3.90 -5.42
C ARG A 134 -11.66 -4.75 -6.54
N LYS A 135 -12.28 -5.89 -6.89
CA LYS A 135 -11.77 -6.76 -7.95
C LYS A 135 -11.76 -6.05 -9.30
N GLU A 136 -12.79 -5.28 -9.59
CA GLU A 136 -12.89 -4.53 -10.83
C GLU A 136 -11.73 -3.52 -10.96
N VAL A 137 -11.49 -2.72 -9.92
CA VAL A 137 -10.40 -1.73 -9.91
C VAL A 137 -9.03 -2.40 -9.87
N SER A 138 -8.80 -3.32 -8.94
CA SER A 138 -7.47 -3.90 -8.67
C SER A 138 -6.92 -4.67 -9.87
N SER A 139 -7.80 -5.31 -10.67
CA SER A 139 -7.41 -6.02 -11.88
C SER A 139 -6.81 -5.13 -12.98
N ARG A 140 -7.07 -3.81 -12.96
CA ARG A 140 -6.46 -2.84 -13.89
C ARG A 140 -5.02 -2.48 -13.51
N TYR A 141 -4.62 -2.72 -12.27
CA TYR A 141 -3.35 -2.26 -11.71
C TYR A 141 -2.47 -3.41 -11.20
N ASP A 142 -2.69 -4.62 -11.74
CA ASP A 142 -1.90 -5.81 -11.40
C ASP A 142 -1.88 -6.11 -9.89
N SER A 143 -2.97 -5.79 -9.19
CA SER A 143 -3.23 -6.24 -7.82
C SER A 143 -4.31 -7.31 -7.89
N ILE A 144 -3.87 -8.57 -7.93
CA ILE A 144 -4.73 -9.70 -8.32
C ILE A 144 -5.15 -10.45 -7.06
N PRO A 145 -6.46 -10.49 -6.74
CA PRO A 145 -6.93 -11.26 -5.61
C PRO A 145 -6.65 -12.76 -5.75
N VAL A 146 -6.24 -13.40 -4.65
CA VAL A 146 -6.03 -14.86 -4.56
C VAL A 146 -6.89 -15.53 -3.51
#